data_AF-A0ABC8SA98-F1
#
_entry.id   AF-A0ABC8SA98-F1
#
_cell.length_a   1.000
_cell.length_b   1.000
_cell.length_c   1.000
_cell.angle_alpha   90.00
_cell.angle_beta   90.00
_cell.angle_gamma   90.00
#
_symmetry.space_group_name_H-M   'P 1'
#
loop_
_entity.id
_entity.type
_entity.pdbx_description
1 polymer ?
#
loop_
_entity_poly.entity_id
_entity_poly.type
_entity_poly.pdbx_seq_one_letter_code
_entity_poly.pdbx_strand_id
1 'polypeptide(L)'
;MVSISLHYSQDTCGICHHAVAEALFKLKDPDTQLEIIELLLKACDVVEGYATKCKNLVFEYGPVILVKAEQFLETNDICSLLHACS
;
A
#
# COMPACT_ATOMS: atom_id res chain seq x y z
N MET A 1 0.09 0.17 37.93
CA MET A 1 -0.55 -0.24 36.66
C MET A 1 0.16 0.55 35.57
N VAL A 2 0.86 -0.15 34.67
CA VAL A 2 1.83 0.45 33.74
C VAL A 2 1.09 1.31 32.72
N SER A 3 1.23 2.62 32.83
CA SER A 3 0.86 3.58 31.79
C SER A 3 1.88 3.45 30.67
N ILE A 4 1.65 2.52 29.74
CA ILE A 4 2.45 2.41 28.52
C ILE A 4 2.11 3.63 27.68
N SER A 5 2.87 4.70 27.88
CA SER A 5 2.98 5.78 26.91
C SER A 5 3.39 5.15 25.60
N LEU A 6 2.46 5.11 24.63
CA LEU A 6 2.80 5.03 23.21
C LEU A 6 3.76 6.19 22.95
N HIS A 7 5.05 5.90 23.01
CA HIS A 7 6.10 6.85 22.71
C HIS A 7 6.12 6.98 21.19
N TYR A 8 5.10 7.65 20.64
CA TYR A 8 5.17 8.17 19.29
C TYR A 8 6.32 9.16 19.32
N SER A 9 7.46 8.79 18.75
CA SER A 9 8.46 9.80 18.46
C SER A 9 7.80 10.73 17.44
N GLN A 10 7.57 11.99 17.82
CA GLN A 10 7.08 13.02 16.89
C GLN A 10 8.14 13.40 15.84
N ASP A 11 9.18 12.58 15.71
CA ASP A 11 10.19 12.71 14.68
C ASP A 11 9.70 12.04 13.39
N THR A 12 10.44 12.32 12.32
CA THR A 12 10.12 11.83 10.97
C THR A 12 10.06 10.31 10.91
N CYS A 13 10.89 9.61 11.72
CA CYS A 13 10.95 8.16 11.75
C CYS A 13 9.67 7.55 12.34
N GLY A 14 9.23 8.04 13.51
CA GLY A 14 7.99 7.58 14.15
C GLY A 14 6.75 7.86 13.32
N ILE A 15 6.69 9.06 12.72
CA ILE A 15 5.61 9.43 11.80
C ILE A 15 5.56 8.51 10.58
N CYS A 16 6.72 8.23 9.96
CA CYS A 16 6.80 7.32 8.83
C CYS A 16 6.32 5.91 9.19
N HIS A 17 6.81 5.34 10.30
CA HIS A 17 6.42 3.98 10.70
C HIS A 17 4.92 3.87 10.97
N HIS A 18 4.32 4.92 11.56
CA HIS A 18 2.88 4.95 11.75
C HIS A 18 2.12 4.99 10.42
N ALA A 19 2.56 5.81 9.47
CA ALA A 19 1.96 5.87 8.14
C ALA A 19 2.08 4.54 7.39
N VAL A 20 3.24 3.87 7.45
CA VAL A 20 3.45 2.55 6.85
C VAL A 20 2.56 1.49 7.51
N ALA A 21 2.41 1.53 8.84
CA ALA A 21 1.54 0.60 9.56
C ALA A 21 0.07 0.78 9.17
N GLU A 22 -0.42 2.01 9.08
CA GLU A 22 -1.80 2.30 8.62
C GLU A 22 -1.99 1.89 7.16
N ALA A 23 -1.02 2.17 6.29
CA ALA A 23 -1.06 1.77 4.89
C ALA A 23 -1.12 0.24 4.75
N LEU A 24 -0.31 -0.51 5.51
CA LEU A 24 -0.34 -1.97 5.52
C LEU A 24 -1.67 -2.51 6.06
N PHE A 25 -2.21 -1.91 7.12
CA PHE A 25 -3.52 -2.30 7.67
C PHE A 25 -4.63 -2.15 6.62
N LYS A 26 -4.66 -1.01 5.91
CA LYS A 26 -5.60 -0.76 4.82
C LYS A 26 -5.36 -1.66 3.62
N LEU A 27 -4.11 -1.91 3.24
CA LEU A 27 -3.81 -2.75 2.09
C LEU A 27 -4.27 -4.20 2.27
N LYS A 28 -4.31 -4.69 3.52
CA LYS A 28 -4.83 -6.02 3.89
C LYS A 28 -6.36 -6.11 3.90
N ASP A 29 -7.05 -4.98 3.86
CA ASP A 29 -8.50 -4.93 3.86
C ASP A 29 -9.04 -5.28 2.46
N PRO A 30 -9.85 -6.36 2.31
CA PRO A 30 -10.32 -6.82 1.00
C PRO A 30 -11.14 -5.76 0.24
N ASP A 31 -11.87 -4.91 0.95
CA ASP A 31 -12.66 -3.83 0.34
C ASP A 31 -11.73 -2.78 -0.28
N THR A 32 -10.67 -2.38 0.44
CA THR A 32 -9.61 -1.50 -0.08
C THR A 32 -8.93 -2.11 -1.32
N GLN A 33 -8.65 -3.41 -1.32
CA GLN A 33 -8.08 -4.08 -2.48
C GLN A 33 -9.02 -4.03 -3.69
N LEU A 34 -10.32 -4.26 -3.48
CA LEU A 34 -11.32 -4.16 -4.53
C LEU A 34 -11.41 -2.74 -5.08
N GLU A 35 -11.44 -1.73 -4.21
CA GLU A 35 -11.45 -0.31 -4.61
C GLU A 35 -10.25 0.05 -5.50
N ILE A 36 -9.05 -0.43 -5.16
CA ILE A 36 -7.85 -0.22 -5.98
C ILE A 36 -8.02 -0.86 -7.36
N ILE A 37 -8.52 -2.10 -7.44
CA ILE A 37 -8.76 -2.79 -8.72
C ILE A 37 -9.79 -2.04 -9.55
N GLU A 38 -10.90 -1.61 -8.96
CA GLU A 38 -11.92 -0.83 -9.66
C GLU A 38 -11.36 0.50 -10.21
N LEU A 39 -10.53 1.19 -9.42
CA LEU A 39 -9.87 2.41 -9.85
C LEU A 39 -8.93 2.16 -11.03
N LEU A 40 -8.16 1.07 -11.01
CA LEU A 40 -7.29 0.67 -12.13
C LEU A 40 -8.10 0.31 -13.37
N LEU A 41 -9.23 -0.39 -13.23
CA LEU A 41 -10.12 -0.71 -14.35
C LEU A 41 -10.74 0.53 -14.98
N LYS A 42 -11.15 1.53 -14.18
CA LYS A 42 -11.62 2.83 -14.67
C LYS A 42 -10.51 3.60 -15.38
N ALA A 43 -9.28 3.56 -14.86
CA ALA A 43 -8.13 4.15 -15.53
C ALA A 43 -7.82 3.49 -16.88
N CYS A 44 -8.12 2.20 -17.04
CA CYS A 44 -7.97 1.53 -18.34
C CYS A 44 -8.94 2.04 -19.42
N ASP A 45 -10.10 2.59 -19.04
CA ASP A 45 -11.11 3.07 -20.02
C ASP A 45 -10.64 4.26 -20.85
N VAL A 46 -9.68 5.04 -20.33
CA VAL A 46 -9.11 6.20 -21.05
C VAL A 46 -7.91 5.83 -21.94
N VAL A 47 -7.50 4.56 -21.97
CA VAL A 47 -6.35 4.10 -22.76
C VAL A 47 -6.82 3.74 -24.18
N GLU A 48 -6.75 4.72 -25.08
CA GLU A 48 -7.15 4.58 -26.49
C GLU A 48 -6.46 3.39 -27.16
N GLY A 49 -7.25 2.54 -27.81
CA GLY A 49 -6.76 1.35 -28.53
C GLY A 49 -6.27 0.19 -27.65
N TYR A 50 -6.16 0.36 -26.33
CA TYR A 50 -5.62 -0.66 -25.43
C TYR A 50 -6.48 -0.97 -24.20
N ALA A 51 -7.66 -0.35 -24.03
CA ALA A 51 -8.53 -0.54 -22.87
C ALA A 51 -8.74 -2.02 -22.50
N THR A 52 -9.08 -2.88 -23.46
CA THR A 52 -9.26 -4.33 -23.20
C THR A 52 -7.98 -5.00 -22.72
N LYS A 53 -6.83 -4.72 -23.36
CA LYS A 53 -5.54 -5.28 -22.95
C LYS A 53 -5.16 -4.79 -21.54
N CYS A 54 -5.39 -3.52 -21.24
CA CYS A 54 -5.16 -2.93 -19.93
C CYS A 54 -6.00 -3.64 -18.85
N LYS A 55 -7.30 -3.80 -19.06
CA LYS A 55 -8.19 -4.50 -18.12
C LYS A 55 -7.77 -5.94 -17.88
N ASN A 56 -7.37 -6.66 -18.93
CA ASN A 56 -6.85 -8.02 -18.80
C ASN A 56 -5.60 -8.07 -17.90
N LEU A 57 -4.67 -7.14 -18.07
CA LEU A 57 -3.48 -7.04 -17.22
C LEU A 57 -3.83 -6.67 -15.78
N VAL A 58 -4.82 -5.79 -15.55
CA VAL A 58 -5.29 -5.46 -14.20
C VAL A 58 -5.90 -6.68 -13.52
N PHE A 59 -6.70 -7.48 -14.21
CA PHE A 59 -7.25 -8.72 -13.64
C PHE A 59 -6.17 -9.77 -13.36
N GLU A 60 -5.18 -9.89 -14.25
CA GLU A 60 -4.10 -10.88 -14.12
C GLU A 60 -3.09 -10.51 -13.03
N TYR A 61 -2.62 -9.26 -13.03
CA TYR A 61 -1.50 -8.84 -12.19
C TYR A 61 -1.92 -8.00 -10.98
N GLY A 62 -3.07 -7.32 -11.02
CA GLY A 62 -3.53 -6.45 -9.94
C GLY A 62 -3.53 -7.13 -8.57
N PRO A 63 -4.22 -8.26 -8.39
CA PRO A 63 -4.23 -8.98 -7.11
C PRO A 63 -2.83 -9.41 -6.66
N VAL A 64 -2.01 -9.88 -7.59
CA VAL A 64 -0.63 -10.32 -7.29
C VAL A 64 0.23 -9.14 -6.83
N ILE A 65 0.09 -7.98 -7.47
CA ILE A 65 0.80 -6.74 -7.10
C ILE A 65 0.42 -6.30 -5.68
N LEU A 66 -0.87 -6.36 -5.31
CA LEU A 66 -1.32 -5.98 -3.96
C LEU A 66 -0.72 -6.90 -2.89
N VAL A 67 -0.78 -8.22 -3.09
CA VAL A 67 -0.14 -9.20 -2.18
C VAL A 67 1.37 -8.95 -2.08
N LYS A 68 2.03 -8.64 -3.20
CA LYS A 68 3.47 -8.34 -3.19
C LYS A 68 3.78 -7.02 -2.48
N ALA A 69 2.92 -6.02 -2.59
CA ALA A 69 3.05 -4.77 -1.85
C ALA A 69 2.89 -4.99 -0.35
N GLU A 70 1.92 -5.79 0.10
CA GLU A 70 1.78 -6.18 1.51
C GLU A 70 3.06 -6.85 2.03
N GLN A 71 3.53 -7.88 1.33
CA GLN A 71 4.76 -8.61 1.69
C GLN A 71 5.97 -7.68 1.76
N PHE A 72 6.06 -6.72 0.82
CA PHE A 72 7.14 -5.76 0.79
C PHE A 72 7.13 -4.85 2.02
N LEU A 73 5.97 -4.29 2.38
CA LEU A 73 5.81 -3.43 3.57
C LEU A 73 6.02 -4.20 4.89
N GLU A 74 5.73 -5.51 4.93
CA GLU A 74 5.98 -6.35 6.11
C GLU A 74 7.45 -6.70 6.31
N THR A 75 8.19 -6.89 5.21
CA THR A 75 9.55 -7.46 5.26
C THR A 75 10.66 -6.41 5.16
N ASN A 76 10.32 -5.18 4.77
CA ASN A 76 11.29 -4.11 4.56
C ASN A 76 10.98 -2.93 5.46
N ASP A 77 12.03 -2.35 6.03
CA ASP A 77 11.91 -1.05 6.68
C ASP A 77 11.92 0.06 5.61
N ILE A 78 10.73 0.37 5.11
CA ILE A 78 10.50 1.45 4.14
C ILE A 78 10.96 2.80 4.69
N CYS A 79 10.86 3.03 5.99
CA CYS A 79 11.22 4.31 6.58
C CYS A 79 12.73 4.54 6.58
N SER A 80 13.52 3.49 6.77
CA SER A 80 14.96 3.52 6.52
C SER A 80 15.28 3.70 5.03
N LEU A 81 14.57 3.00 4.12
CA LEU A 81 14.77 3.14 2.67
C LEU A 81 14.44 4.53 2.14
N LEU A 82 13.48 5.22 2.75
CA LEU A 82 13.10 6.60 2.43
C LEU A 82 13.95 7.65 3.18
N HIS A 83 14.94 7.21 3.98
CA HIS A 83 15.75 8.08 4.84
C HIS A 83 14.93 8.90 5.85
N ALA A 84 13.74 8.41 6.22
CA ALA A 84 12.94 8.95 7.32
C ALA A 84 13.48 8.50 8.69
N CYS A 85 14.17 7.36 8.72
CA CYS A 85 14.93 6.85 9.86
C CYS A 85 16.43 6.85 9.54
N SER A 86 17.26 7.12 10.56
CA SER A 86 18.72 7.17 10.48
C SER A 86 19.38 5.90 11.00
#